data_AF-A0A6M3IVK6-F1
#
_entry.id   AF-A0A6M3IVK6-F1
#
_cell.length_a   1.000
_cell.length_b   1.000
_cell.length_c   1.000
_cell.angle_alpha   90.00
_cell.angle_beta   90.00
_cell.angle_gamma   90.00
#
_symmetry.space_group_name_H-M   'P 1'
#
loop_
_entity.id
_entity.type
_entity.pdbx_description
1 polymer ?
#
loop_
_entity_poly.entity_id
_entity_poly.type
_entity_poly.pdbx_seq_one_letter_code
_entity_poly.pdbx_strand_id
1 'polypeptide(L)' 'MLIIKVFINENPIDIVLIHNKGAVHEEMSLDLCEYRIEKPEIYKNISIYHYRSDGWSVLLENALKIINNKGGK' A
#
# COMPACT_ATOMS: atom_id res chain seq x y z
N MET A 1 2.73 5.97 -7.60
CA MET A 1 1.62 4.99 -7.49
C MET A 1 2.25 3.62 -7.56
N LEU A 2 1.92 2.73 -6.61
CA LEU A 2 2.37 1.35 -6.62
C LEU A 2 1.17 0.46 -6.99
N ILE A 3 1.38 -0.52 -7.87
CA ILE A 3 0.35 -1.47 -8.31
C ILE A 3 0.83 -2.87 -7.96
N ILE A 4 0.03 -3.61 -7.20
CA ILE A 4 0.28 -5.01 -6.88
C ILE A 4 -0.72 -5.84 -7.67
N LYS A 5 -0.23 -6.71 -8.55
CA LYS A 5 -1.04 -7.67 -9.29
C LYS A 5 -0.87 -9.05 -8.67
N VAL A 6 -1.98 -9.69 -8.34
CA VAL A 6 -1.98 -11.04 -7.75
C VAL A 6 -2.29 -12.04 -8.86
N PHE A 7 -1.51 -13.10 -8.94
CA PHE A 7 -1.66 -14.14 -9.95
C PHE A 7 -1.79 -15.53 -9.30
N ILE A 8 -2.55 -16.42 -9.94
CA ILE A 8 -2.54 -17.87 -9.67
C ILE A 8 -2.26 -18.56 -11.00
N ASN A 9 -1.23 -19.40 -11.06
CA ASN A 9 -0.80 -20.08 -12.29
C ASN A 9 -0.71 -19.10 -13.48
N GLU A 10 0.00 -17.98 -13.27
CA GLU A 10 0.19 -16.91 -14.26
C GLU A 10 -1.07 -16.15 -14.70
N ASN A 11 -2.24 -16.51 -14.19
CA ASN A 11 -3.49 -15.81 -14.47
C ASN A 11 -3.74 -14.72 -13.41
N PRO A 12 -3.97 -13.46 -13.79
CA PRO A 12 -4.25 -12.40 -12.83
C PRO A 12 -5.62 -12.63 -12.20
N ILE A 13 -5.68 -12.60 -10.88
CA ILE A 13 -6.92 -12.79 -10.11
C ILE A 13 -7.33 -11.53 -9.34
N ASP A 14 -6.40 -10.63 -9.07
CA ASP A 14 -6.65 -9.43 -8.28
C ASP A 14 -5.65 -8.31 -8.62
N ILE A 15 -6.08 -7.06 -8.45
CA ILE A 15 -5.27 -5.85 -8.60
C ILE A 15 -5.51 -4.95 -7.39
N VAL A 16 -4.44 -4.68 -6.66
CA VAL A 16 -4.43 -3.75 -5.53
C VAL A 16 -3.71 -2.47 -5.93
N LEU A 17 -4.39 -1.35 -5.79
CA LEU A 17 -3.86 -0.03 -6.15
C LEU A 17 -3.42 0.70 -4.89
N ILE A 18 -2.23 1.28 -4.94
CA ILE A 18 -1.64 2.03 -3.84
C ILE A 18 -1.37 3.46 -4.32
N HIS A 19 -2.27 4.35 -3.93
CA HIS A 19 -2.26 5.75 -4.32
C HIS A 19 -1.48 6.58 -3.32
N ASN A 20 -0.54 7.39 -3.80
CA ASN A 20 0.12 8.40 -2.97
C ASN A 20 -0.86 9.57 -2.78
N LYS A 21 -1.17 9.90 -1.52
CA LYS A 21 -2.08 11.00 -1.15
C LYS A 21 -1.36 12.35 -1.04
N GLY A 22 -0.04 12.37 -1.13
CA GLY A 22 0.82 13.54 -0.92
C GLY A 22 1.50 13.51 0.45
N ALA A 23 2.27 14.55 0.73
CA ALA A 23 2.78 14.82 2.06
C ALA A 23 1.62 15.40 2.89
N VAL A 24 1.29 14.76 4.02
CA VAL A 24 0.12 15.14 4.84
C VAL A 24 0.53 15.99 6.05
N HIS A 25 1.82 16.14 6.31
CA HIS A 25 2.31 16.87 7.48
C HIS A 25 3.32 17.95 7.08
N GLU A 26 2.92 19.22 7.27
CA GLU A 26 3.80 20.38 7.10
C GLU A 26 4.92 20.43 8.15
N GLU A 27 4.80 19.67 9.25
CA GLU A 27 5.79 19.60 10.34
C GLU A 27 6.69 18.37 10.29
N MET A 28 6.43 17.40 9.40
CA MET A 28 7.28 16.23 9.22
C MET A 28 7.98 16.35 7.88
N SER A 29 9.29 16.08 7.88
CA SER A 29 10.14 15.85 6.71
C SER A 29 9.36 15.65 5.40
N LEU A 30 9.69 16.43 4.37
CA LEU A 30 9.16 16.35 2.99
C LEU A 30 9.14 14.92 2.40
N ASP A 31 9.79 13.99 3.08
CA ASP A 31 9.95 12.61 2.72
C ASP A 31 8.84 11.67 3.22
N LEU A 32 8.04 12.03 4.23
CA LEU A 32 6.93 11.19 4.71
C LEU A 32 5.67 11.39 3.87
N CYS A 33 5.11 10.29 3.35
CA CYS A 33 3.88 10.31 2.56
C CYS A 33 2.84 9.33 3.10
N GLU A 34 1.57 9.70 2.97
CA GLU A 34 0.45 8.77 3.16
C GLU A 34 0.13 8.07 1.83
N TYR A 35 -0.04 6.76 1.89
CA TYR A 35 -0.48 5.92 0.78
C TYR A 35 -1.78 5.24 1.15
N ARG A 36 -2.76 5.25 0.24
CA ARG A 36 -4.03 4.53 0.39
C ARG A 36 -4.01 3.26 -0.43
N ILE A 37 -4.28 2.12 0.22
CA ILE A 37 -4.55 0.86 -0.44
C ILE A 37 -6.04 0.79 -0.79
N GLU A 38 -6.33 0.70 -2.08
CA GLU A 38 -7.64 0.34 -2.62
C GLU A 38 -7.62 -1.14 -3.00
N LYS A 39 -8.48 -1.92 -2.36
CA LYS A 39 -8.69 -3.35 -2.63
C LYS A 39 -10.09 -3.55 -3.22
N PRO A 40 -10.32 -4.61 -4.02
CA PRO A 40 -11.66 -4.91 -4.52
C PRO A 40 -12.61 -5.30 -3.38
N GLU A 41 -13.76 -4.62 -3.36
CA GLU A 41 -15.08 -4.82 -2.71
C GLU A 41 -15.23 -5.38 -1.28
N ILE A 42 -14.23 -6.04 -0.67
CA ILE A 42 -14.38 -6.76 0.61
C ILE A 42 -13.52 -6.19 1.75
N TYR A 43 -12.70 -5.17 1.48
CA TYR A 43 -11.79 -4.62 2.49
C TYR A 43 -11.99 -3.12 2.63
N LYS A 44 -11.98 -2.65 3.88
CA LYS A 44 -11.89 -1.23 4.17
C LYS A 44 -10.62 -0.66 3.54
N ASN A 45 -10.69 0.56 3.01
CA ASN A 45 -9.51 1.30 2.59
C ASN A 45 -8.54 1.41 3.78
N ILE A 46 -7.27 1.09 3.55
CA ILE A 46 -6.23 1.16 4.59
C ILE A 46 -5.22 2.22 4.18
N SER A 47 -4.86 3.09 5.13
CA SER A 47 -3.79 4.06 4.98
C SER A 47 -2.47 3.51 5.52
N ILE A 48 -1.38 3.77 4.80
CA ILE A 48 0.00 3.43 5.17
C ILE A 48 0.82 4.70 5.12
N TYR A 49 1.61 4.97 6.16
CA TYR A 49 2.61 6.02 6.14
C TYR A 49 3.97 5.43 5.75
N HIS A 50 4.67 6.10 4.84
CA HIS A 50 5.95 5.61 4.31
C HIS A 50 6.87 6.78 3.92
N TYR A 51 8.14 6.68 4.34
CA TYR A 51 9.20 7.61 3.92
C TYR A 51 9.71 7.23 2.54
N ARG A 52 9.77 8.18 1.60
CA ARG A 52 10.23 7.86 0.24
C ARG A 52 11.72 7.47 0.21
N SER A 53 12.53 7.95 1.16
CA SER A 53 13.94 7.55 1.29
C SER A 53 14.13 6.06 1.59
N ASP A 54 13.15 5.38 2.19
CA ASP A 54 13.18 3.93 2.43
C ASP A 54 12.98 3.12 1.13
N GLY A 55 12.52 3.76 0.06
CA GLY A 55 12.34 3.15 -1.25
C GLY A 55 11.12 2.24 -1.39
N TRP A 56 10.83 1.87 -2.66
CA TRP A 56 9.60 1.18 -3.03
C TRP A 56 9.47 -0.26 -2.50
N SER A 57 10.59 -0.94 -2.23
CA SER A 57 10.59 -2.31 -1.68
C SER A 57 9.98 -2.34 -0.28
N VAL A 58 10.31 -1.38 0.57
CA VAL A 58 9.77 -1.28 1.93
C VAL A 58 8.26 -0.99 1.90
N LEU A 59 7.80 -0.09 1.02
CA LEU A 59 6.37 0.15 0.82
C LEU A 59 5.64 -1.12 0.37
N LEU A 60 6.23 -1.88 -0.55
CA LEU A 60 5.68 -3.14 -1.03
C LEU A 60 5.55 -4.18 0.09
N GLU A 61 6.59 -4.38 0.90
CA GLU A 61 6.55 -5.32 2.03
C GLU A 61 5.47 -4.96 3.05
N ASN A 62 5.34 -3.69 3.39
CA ASN A 62 4.31 -3.21 4.31
C ASN A 62 2.91 -3.40 3.73
N ALA A 63 2.73 -3.11 2.45
CA ALA A 63 1.48 -3.36 1.76
C ALA A 63 1.13 -4.85 1.72
N LEU A 64 2.09 -5.73 1.42
CA LEU A 64 1.89 -7.18 1.42
C LEU A 64 1.55 -7.73 2.80
N LYS A 65 2.18 -7.23 3.88
CA LYS A 65 1.81 -7.59 5.26
C LYS A 65 0.36 -7.25 5.56
N ILE A 66 -0.10 -6.07 5.15
CA ILE A 66 -1.50 -5.62 5.32
C ILE A 66 -2.45 -6.41 4.43
N ILE A 67 -2.02 -6.78 3.21
CA ILE A 67 -2.81 -7.57 2.29
C ILE A 67 -3.02 -8.99 2.82
N ASN A 68 -1.94 -9.62 3.30
CA ASN A 68 -1.91 -11.01 3.77
C ASN A 68 -2.43 -11.17 5.20
N ASN A 69 -2.37 -10.14 6.05
CA ASN A 69 -3.06 -10.15 7.36
C ASN A 69 -4.57 -9.94 7.18
N LYS A 70 -5.25 -10.95 6.63
CA LYS A 70 -6.66 -11.17 6.95
C LYS A 70 -6.76 -11.67 8.41
N GLY A 71 -6.99 -10.77 9.37
CA GLY A 71 -7.56 -11.13 10.68
C GLY A 71 -6.60 -11.33 11.86
N GLY A 72 -5.66 -10.41 12.09
CA GLY A 72 -4.82 -10.42 13.29
C GLY A 72 -5.31 -9.50 14.41
N LYS A 73 -6.25 -10.01 15.21
CA LYS A 73 -6.91 -9.45 16.43
C LYS A 73 -7.95 -8.35 16.25
#